data_AF-A0A844IKQ0-F1
#
_entry.id   AF-A0A844IKQ0-F1
#
_cell.length_a   1.000
_cell.length_b   1.000
_cell.length_c   1.000
_cell.angle_alpha   90.00
_cell.angle_beta   90.00
_cell.angle_gamma   90.00
#
_symmetry.space_group_name_H-M   'P 1'
#
loop_
_entity.id
_entity.type
_entity.pdbx_description
1 polymer ?
#
loop_
_entity_poly.entity_id
_entity_poly.type
_entity_poly.pdbx_seq_one_letter_code
_entity_poly.pdbx_strand_id
1 'polypeptide(L)'
;MAITLESKTRPEGSKPRALRRSGLIPANLYGHNGIESISLVLDAKVVERLLKQVIPNKTQVELSIAELEWTGTTVLREVQIHPAKGTPYHISFFAGAKG
;
A
#
# COMPACT_ATOMS: atom_id res chain seq x y z
N MET A 1 18.74 -4.48 -1.43
CA MET A 1 18.14 -3.27 -2.02
C MET A 1 16.90 -2.93 -1.23
N ALA A 2 16.82 -1.74 -0.64
CA ALA A 2 15.58 -1.25 -0.04
C ALA A 2 14.63 -0.88 -1.18
N ILE A 3 13.41 -1.42 -1.17
CA ILE A 3 12.37 -1.05 -2.12
C ILE A 3 11.60 0.10 -1.50
N THR A 4 11.77 1.30 -2.05
CA THR A 4 11.05 2.50 -1.62
C THR A 4 9.72 2.61 -2.37
N LEU A 5 8.67 2.96 -1.63
CA LEU A 5 7.31 3.06 -2.14
C LEU A 5 6.68 4.37 -1.67
N GLU A 6 6.36 5.24 -2.62
CA GLU A 6 5.66 6.50 -2.33
C GLU A 6 4.15 6.28 -2.34
N SER A 7 3.48 6.79 -1.31
CA SER A 7 2.03 6.71 -1.12
C SER A 7 1.42 8.06 -0.77
N LYS A 8 0.13 8.21 -1.10
CA LYS A 8 -0.69 9.38 -0.79
C LYS A 8 -1.79 9.01 0.18
N THR A 9 -2.27 9.95 0.99
CA THR A 9 -3.42 9.64 1.82
C THR A 9 -4.66 9.57 0.96
N ARG A 10 -5.62 8.76 1.39
CA ARG A 10 -6.92 8.70 0.73
C ARG A 10 -7.75 9.91 1.15
N PRO A 11 -8.25 10.74 0.20
CA PRO A 11 -9.21 11.78 0.53
C PRO A 11 -10.50 11.16 1.11
N GLU A 12 -11.01 11.76 2.18
CA GLU A 12 -12.25 11.31 2.82
C GLU A 12 -13.43 11.37 1.83
N GLY A 13 -14.28 10.33 1.84
CA GLY A 13 -15.40 10.21 0.89
C GLY A 13 -15.04 9.74 -0.53
N SER A 14 -13.77 9.46 -0.83
CA SER A 14 -13.38 8.96 -2.15
C SER A 14 -13.89 7.52 -2.41
N LYS A 15 -14.62 7.34 -3.51
CA LYS A 15 -15.19 6.04 -3.89
C LYS A 15 -14.08 5.12 -4.44
N PRO A 16 -13.83 3.93 -3.83
CA PRO A 16 -12.74 3.04 -4.27
C PRO A 16 -12.82 2.60 -5.74
N ARG A 17 -14.04 2.48 -6.30
CA ARG A 17 -14.23 2.18 -7.73
C ARG A 17 -13.77 3.33 -8.64
N ALA A 18 -13.99 4.58 -8.23
CA ALA A 18 -13.54 5.74 -9.00
C ALA A 18 -12.02 5.84 -9.02
N LEU A 19 -11.38 5.64 -7.86
CA LEU A 19 -9.92 5.59 -7.73
C LEU A 19 -9.30 4.53 -8.65
N ARG A 20 -9.85 3.30 -8.66
CA ARG A 20 -9.34 2.23 -9.53
C ARG A 20 -9.46 2.58 -11.01
N ARG A 21 -10.52 3.30 -11.41
CA ARG A 21 -10.67 3.78 -12.80
C ARG A 21 -9.67 4.87 -13.16
N SER A 22 -9.23 5.68 -12.18
CA SER A 22 -8.19 6.69 -12.39
C SER A 22 -6.77 6.13 -12.28
N GLY A 23 -6.58 4.80 -12.26
CA GLY A 23 -5.27 4.16 -12.14
C GLY A 23 -4.71 4.17 -10.72
N LEU A 24 -5.54 4.44 -9.71
CA LEU A 24 -5.15 4.49 -8.31
C LEU A 24 -5.66 3.27 -7.55
N ILE A 25 -4.77 2.57 -6.86
CA ILE A 25 -5.07 1.39 -6.06
C ILE A 25 -5.23 1.81 -4.59
N PRO A 26 -6.38 1.51 -3.98
CA PRO A 26 -6.58 1.58 -2.54
C PRO A 26 -5.54 0.77 -1.76
N ALA A 27 -4.95 1.36 -0.73
CA ALA A 27 -4.09 0.65 0.19
C ALA A 27 -4.39 1.03 1.65
N ASN A 28 -4.04 0.15 2.59
CA ASN A 28 -4.13 0.44 4.01
C ASN A 28 -2.76 0.21 4.67
N LEU A 29 -2.37 1.12 5.55
CA LEU A 29 -1.25 0.94 6.46
C LEU A 29 -1.80 0.77 7.87
N TYR A 30 -1.44 -0.30 8.57
CA TYR A 30 -1.85 -0.52 9.95
C TYR A 30 -0.67 -0.99 10.80
N GLY A 31 -0.79 -0.87 12.12
CA GLY A 31 0.28 -1.22 13.05
C GLY A 31 1.35 -0.13 13.22
N HIS A 32 1.20 1.03 12.56
CA HIS A 32 2.16 2.14 12.66
C HIS A 32 2.11 2.82 14.03
N ASN A 33 0.94 2.79 14.69
CA ASN A 33 0.71 3.35 16.02
C ASN A 33 -0.26 2.46 16.79
N GLY A 34 0.14 1.20 17.01
CA GLY A 34 -0.69 0.19 17.68
C GLY A 34 -1.91 -0.22 16.84
N ILE A 35 -3.09 0.30 17.20
CA ILE A 35 -4.39 -0.09 16.61
C ILE A 35 -4.79 0.83 15.45
N GLU A 36 -4.05 1.93 15.25
CA GLU A 36 -4.37 2.88 14.18
C GLU A 36 -4.10 2.31 12.78
N SER A 37 -4.92 2.79 11.84
CA SER A 37 -4.77 2.49 10.42
C SER A 37 -4.94 3.74 9.59
N ILE A 38 -4.04 3.93 8.62
CA ILE A 38 -4.08 5.02 7.65
C ILE A 38 -4.57 4.47 6.31
N SER A 39 -5.61 5.11 5.78
CA SER A 39 -6.08 4.83 4.42
C SER A 39 -5.18 5.55 3.42
N LEU A 40 -4.59 4.78 2.51
CA LEU A 40 -3.63 5.23 1.53
C LEU A 40 -4.11 4.94 0.11
N VAL A 41 -3.44 5.57 -0.84
CA VAL A 41 -3.65 5.37 -2.27
C VAL A 41 -2.28 5.32 -2.96
N LEU A 42 -2.14 4.35 -3.87
CA LEU A 42 -0.93 4.09 -4.65
C LEU A 42 -1.25 4.12 -6.15
N ASP A 43 -0.27 4.40 -7.00
CA ASP A 43 -0.42 4.23 -8.44
C ASP A 43 -0.41 2.72 -8.80
N ALA A 44 -1.34 2.30 -9.64
CA ALA A 44 -1.44 0.94 -10.14
C ALA A 44 -0.13 0.43 -10.78
N LYS A 45 0.57 1.28 -11.54
CA LYS A 45 1.84 0.89 -12.18
C LYS A 45 2.94 0.63 -11.16
N VAL A 46 2.97 1.42 -10.09
CA VAL A 46 3.94 1.26 -9.00
C VAL A 46 3.64 -0.04 -8.26
N VAL A 47 2.37 -0.30 -7.96
CA VAL A 47 1.92 -1.56 -7.35
C VAL A 47 2.27 -2.78 -8.21
N GLU A 48 2.03 -2.75 -9.51
CA GLU A 48 2.38 -3.87 -10.39
C GLU A 48 3.88 -4.15 -10.42
N ARG A 49 4.72 -3.11 -10.36
CA ARG A 49 6.18 -3.26 -10.26
C ARG A 49 6.58 -3.81 -8.90
N LEU A 50 5.96 -3.32 -7.82
CA LEU A 50 6.19 -3.78 -6.45
C LEU A 50 5.90 -5.28 -6.33
N LEU A 51 4.74 -5.73 -6.81
CA LEU A 51 4.33 -7.13 -6.71
C LEU A 51 5.25 -8.10 -7.46
N LYS A 52 6.02 -7.63 -8.44
CA LYS A 52 7.03 -8.45 -9.14
C LYS A 52 8.34 -8.58 -8.37
N GLN A 53 8.60 -7.68 -7.41
CA GLN A 53 9.86 -7.60 -6.66
C GLN A 53 9.72 -8.07 -5.21
N VAL A 54 8.49 -8.09 -4.69
CA VAL A 54 8.19 -8.28 -3.27
C VAL A 54 7.46 -9.60 -3.08
N ILE A 55 7.90 -10.40 -2.11
CA ILE A 55 7.19 -11.58 -1.66
C ILE A 55 6.32 -11.17 -0.47
N PRO A 56 4.98 -11.33 -0.54
CA PRO A 56 4.09 -11.03 0.57
C PRO A 56 4.54 -11.74 1.86
N ASN A 57 4.41 -11.06 2.99
CA ASN A 57 4.80 -11.51 4.33
C ASN A 57 6.30 -11.78 4.56
N LYS A 58 7.18 -11.51 3.58
CA LYS A 58 8.63 -11.74 3.73
C LYS A 58 9.46 -10.50 3.44
N THR A 59 9.12 -9.79 2.37
CA THR A 59 9.93 -8.66 1.92
C THR A 59 9.52 -7.38 2.66
N GLN A 60 10.52 -6.70 3.22
CA GLN A 60 10.38 -5.36 3.80
C GLN A 60 10.40 -4.31 2.70
N VAL A 61 9.50 -3.34 2.81
CA VAL A 61 9.30 -2.23 1.87
C VAL A 61 9.32 -0.94 2.69
N GLU A 62 10.11 0.02 2.26
CA GLU A 62 10.16 1.34 2.87
C GLU A 62 9.03 2.19 2.28
N LEU A 63 8.01 2.47 3.09
CA LEU A 63 6.83 3.22 2.67
C LEU A 63 7.00 4.68 3.09
N SER A 64 6.85 5.62 2.15
CA SER A 64 6.74 7.04 2.43
C SER A 64 5.31 7.53 2.19
N ILE A 65 4.83 8.39 3.09
CA ILE A 65 3.53 9.07 2.97
C ILE A 65 3.82 10.56 2.84
N ALA A 66 3.69 11.10 1.63
CA ALA A 66 4.11 12.47 1.32
C ALA A 66 3.38 13.54 2.16
N GLU A 67 2.10 13.32 2.48
CA GLU A 67 1.27 14.29 3.19
C GLU A 67 1.47 14.27 4.71
N LEU A 68 1.95 13.16 5.26
CA LEU A 68 2.17 12.99 6.70
C LEU A 68 3.66 13.08 7.07
N GLU A 69 4.53 13.33 6.08
CA GLU A 69 6.00 13.26 6.19
C GLU A 69 6.49 11.98 6.90
N TRP A 70 5.69 10.92 6.81
CA TRP A 70 5.94 9.67 7.51
C TRP A 70 6.73 8.74 6.60
N THR A 71 7.82 8.20 7.13
CA THR A 71 8.59 7.14 6.48
C THR A 71 8.76 5.99 7.46
N GLY A 72 8.55 4.76 6.97
CA GLY A 72 8.66 3.60 7.82
C GLY A 72 8.87 2.31 7.06
N THR A 73 9.54 1.36 7.72
CA THR A 73 9.69 0.01 7.20
C THR A 73 8.39 -0.75 7.41
N THR A 74 7.82 -1.24 6.31
CA THR A 74 6.57 -1.97 6.29
C THR A 74 6.74 -3.32 5.62
N VAL A 75 5.81 -4.22 5.86
CA VAL A 75 5.74 -5.51 5.15
C VAL A 75 4.40 -5.58 4.43
N LEU A 76 4.43 -6.04 3.19
CA LEU A 76 3.24 -6.34 2.42
C LEU A 76 2.51 -7.54 3.04
N ARG A 77 1.38 -7.33 3.72
CA ARG A 77 0.65 -8.40 4.40
C ARG A 77 -0.32 -9.12 3.47
N GLU A 78 -1.08 -8.33 2.72
CA GLU A 78 -2.20 -8.83 1.94
C GLU A 78 -2.25 -8.14 0.58
N VAL A 79 -2.52 -8.93 -0.46
CA VAL A 79 -2.71 -8.47 -1.82
C VAL A 79 -4.01 -9.08 -2.32
N GLN A 80 -5.00 -8.23 -2.59
CA GLN A 80 -6.26 -8.67 -3.13
C GLN A 80 -6.28 -8.46 -4.64
N ILE A 81 -6.53 -9.56 -5.36
CA ILE A 81 -6.47 -9.63 -6.81
C ILE A 81 -7.85 -9.96 -7.35
N HIS A 82 -8.24 -9.31 -8.43
CA HIS A 82 -9.53 -9.55 -9.05
C HIS A 82 -9.52 -10.94 -9.71
N PRO A 83 -10.40 -11.88 -9.31
CA PRO A 83 -10.31 -13.29 -9.73
C PRO A 83 -10.40 -13.47 -11.24
N ALA A 84 -11.25 -12.70 -11.92
CA ALA A 84 -11.41 -12.79 -13.38
C ALA A 84 -10.42 -11.96 -14.21
N LYS A 85 -9.79 -10.92 -13.62
CA LYS A 85 -8.95 -9.97 -14.36
C LYS A 85 -7.47 -10.10 -14.05
N GLY A 86 -7.11 -10.74 -12.95
CA GLY A 86 -5.74 -10.82 -12.45
C GLY A 86 -5.17 -9.47 -11.97
N THR A 87 -5.97 -8.41 -11.95
CA THR A 87 -5.52 -7.06 -11.56
C THR A 87 -5.60 -6.87 -10.05
N PRO A 88 -4.55 -6.37 -9.37
CA PRO A 88 -4.62 -6.01 -7.96
C PRO A 88 -5.60 -4.87 -7.75
N TYR A 89 -6.47 -4.98 -6.74
CA TYR A 89 -7.50 -3.97 -6.46
C TYR A 89 -7.45 -3.42 -5.04
N HIS A 90 -6.72 -4.07 -4.14
CA HIS A 90 -6.47 -3.60 -2.78
C HIS A 90 -5.18 -4.21 -2.24
N ILE A 91 -4.43 -3.43 -1.46
CA ILE A 91 -3.19 -3.88 -0.81
C ILE A 91 -3.15 -3.44 0.64
N SER A 92 -2.62 -4.28 1.52
CA SER A 92 -2.46 -3.97 2.94
C SER A 92 -0.99 -4.07 3.36
N PHE A 93 -0.50 -3.01 3.99
CA PHE A 93 0.84 -2.91 4.58
C PHE A 93 0.74 -2.98 6.09
N PHE A 94 1.64 -3.74 6.69
CA PHE A 94 1.85 -3.77 8.12
C PHE A 94 3.12 -3.00 8.44
N ALA A 95 3.02 -1.93 9.21
CA ALA A 95 4.18 -1.31 9.83
C ALA A 95 4.65 -2.23 10.96
N GLY A 96 5.75 -2.94 10.72
CA GLY A 96 6.44 -3.64 11.80
C GLY A 96 7.15 -2.59 12.63
N ALA A 97 6.89 -2.56 13.94
CA ALA A 97 7.73 -1.82 14.86
C ALA A 97 9.19 -2.22 14.58
N LYS A 98 10.06 -1.23 14.31
CA LYS A 98 11.49 -1.44 14.58
C LYS A 98 11.54 -1.93 16.03
N GLY A 99 12.05 -3.16 16.21
CA GLY A 99 12.41 -3.65 17.54
C GLY A 99 13.39 -2.71 18.21
#